data_AF-A0A9D9N4D4-F1
#
_entry.id   AF-A0A9D9N4D4-F1
#
_cell.length_a   1.000
_cell.length_b   1.000
_cell.length_c   1.000
_cell.angle_alpha   90.00
_cell.angle_beta   90.00
_cell.angle_gamma   90.00
#
_symmetry.space_group_name_H-M   'P 1'
#
loop_
_entity.id
_entity.type
_entity.pdbx_description
1 polymer ?
#
loop_
_entity_poly.entity_id
_entity_poly.type
_entity_poly.pdbx_seq_one_letter_code
_entity_poly.pdbx_strand_id
1 'polypeptide(L)'
;MNIQELVGFWENGQAIGENEIKEFADILSYAPYCAPIRLLYLKGLKQTESIHYARELKKAAVYVNSPRQMYEFLQEHASVEKVRVRKPKHSADYFGMLEQLKNSGNETGELQQLALKLKQARENLQAEPVVAPVQKPNDQQSQLQEEVRSCIKQKRYADAIEILHQLNLNNPKKSAYFADQIRFLQKVMENKGNPMENK
;
A
#
# COMPACT_ATOMS: atom_id res chain seq x y z
N MET A 1 -2.79 37.11 -10.95
CA MET A 1 -3.06 36.19 -12.07
C MET A 1 -4.45 36.36 -12.68
N ASN A 2 -4.53 36.41 -14.01
CA ASN A 2 -5.75 36.39 -14.84
C ASN A 2 -6.09 34.95 -15.27
N ILE A 3 -7.37 34.66 -15.57
CA ILE A 3 -7.83 33.35 -16.04
C ILE A 3 -7.12 32.94 -17.33
N GLN A 4 -6.85 33.89 -18.24
CA GLN A 4 -6.15 33.62 -19.50
C GLN A 4 -4.69 33.15 -19.28
N GLU A 5 -4.01 33.71 -18.28
CA GLU A 5 -2.66 33.28 -17.90
C GLU A 5 -2.68 31.86 -17.33
N LEU A 6 -3.68 31.56 -16.50
CA LEU A 6 -3.89 30.24 -15.90
C LEU A 6 -4.15 29.16 -16.96
N VAL A 7 -4.98 29.47 -17.97
CA VAL A 7 -5.18 28.60 -19.14
C VAL A 7 -3.87 28.43 -19.90
N GLY A 8 -3.08 29.50 -20.08
CA GLY A 8 -1.76 29.44 -20.70
C GLY A 8 -0.79 28.48 -20.00
N PHE A 9 -0.73 28.49 -18.67
CA PHE A 9 0.07 27.53 -17.90
C PHE A 9 -0.42 26.09 -18.05
N TRP A 10 -1.72 25.89 -18.22
CA TRP A 10 -2.34 24.58 -18.35
C TRP A 10 -2.17 23.97 -19.74
N GLU A 11 -2.31 24.76 -20.79
CA GLU A 11 -2.29 24.29 -22.18
C GLU A 11 -0.90 24.33 -22.82
N ASN A 12 -0.11 25.39 -22.56
CA ASN A 12 1.16 25.61 -23.25
C ASN A 12 2.37 25.12 -22.46
N GLY A 13 2.16 24.60 -21.24
CA GLY A 13 3.23 24.05 -20.41
C GLY A 13 4.35 25.05 -20.09
N GLN A 14 4.03 26.35 -20.03
CA GLN A 14 5.01 27.39 -19.72
C GLN A 14 5.70 27.11 -18.38
N ALA A 15 6.98 27.48 -18.29
CA ALA A 15 7.74 27.36 -17.04
C ALA A 15 7.09 28.25 -15.97
N ILE A 16 6.89 27.68 -14.79
CA ILE A 16 6.27 28.37 -13.66
C ILE A 16 7.40 28.96 -12.82
N GLY A 17 7.47 30.28 -12.76
CA GLY A 17 8.47 31.00 -11.97
C GLY A 17 8.11 31.11 -10.49
N GLU A 18 8.98 31.77 -9.73
CA GLU A 18 8.83 31.90 -8.27
C GLU A 18 7.67 32.84 -7.87
N ASN A 19 7.36 33.84 -8.70
CA ASN A 19 6.27 34.77 -8.44
C ASN A 19 4.91 34.07 -8.59
N GLU A 20 4.78 33.24 -9.63
CA GLU A 20 3.60 32.43 -9.89
C GLU A 20 3.38 31.41 -8.76
N ILE A 21 4.46 30.80 -8.26
CA ILE A 21 4.39 29.88 -7.11
C ILE A 21 3.84 30.59 -5.85
N LYS A 22 4.26 31.84 -5.59
CA LYS A 22 3.75 32.64 -4.46
C LYS A 22 2.27 32.97 -4.66
N GLU A 23 1.89 33.40 -5.86
CA GLU A 23 0.48 33.66 -6.18
C GLU A 23 -0.39 32.40 -6.03
N PHE A 24 0.07 31.25 -6.49
CA PHE A 24 -0.64 29.98 -6.29
C PHE A 24 -0.76 29.61 -4.81
N ALA A 25 0.30 29.83 -4.02
CA ALA A 25 0.26 29.58 -2.58
C ALA A 25 -0.77 30.47 -1.88
N ASP A 26 -0.84 31.75 -2.26
CA ASP A 26 -1.85 32.68 -1.75
C ASP A 26 -3.26 32.21 -2.13
N ILE A 27 -3.50 31.82 -3.38
CA ILE A 27 -4.81 31.29 -3.82
C ILE A 27 -5.17 30.02 -3.05
N LEU A 28 -4.22 29.12 -2.80
CA LEU A 28 -4.47 27.90 -2.04
C LEU A 28 -4.78 28.15 -0.57
N SER A 29 -4.39 29.30 -0.01
CA SER A 29 -4.77 29.71 1.34
C SER A 29 -6.28 30.00 1.44
N TYR A 30 -6.87 30.59 0.40
CA TYR A 30 -8.29 30.93 0.34
C TYR A 30 -9.15 29.82 -0.29
N ALA A 31 -8.60 29.06 -1.25
CA ALA A 31 -9.30 28.01 -1.99
C ALA A 31 -8.55 26.67 -1.94
N PRO A 32 -8.52 25.97 -0.79
CA PRO A 32 -7.78 24.73 -0.64
C PRO A 32 -8.28 23.59 -1.53
N TYR A 33 -9.50 23.60 -2.05
CA TYR A 33 -10.03 22.50 -2.86
C TYR A 33 -9.84 22.71 -4.37
N CYS A 34 -9.16 23.79 -4.79
CA CYS A 34 -8.91 24.08 -6.20
C CYS A 34 -7.83 23.14 -6.76
N ALA A 35 -8.24 22.00 -7.33
CA ALA A 35 -7.33 21.01 -7.88
C ALA A 35 -6.41 21.54 -9.00
N PRO A 36 -6.86 22.36 -9.97
CA PRO A 36 -5.99 22.87 -11.04
C PRO A 36 -4.84 23.73 -10.51
N ILE A 37 -5.13 24.70 -9.64
CA ILE A 37 -4.11 25.56 -9.02
C ILE A 37 -3.09 24.73 -8.25
N ARG A 38 -3.57 23.71 -7.53
CA ARG A 38 -2.69 22.83 -6.76
C ARG A 38 -1.75 22.02 -7.64
N LEU A 39 -2.22 21.56 -8.79
CA LEU A 39 -1.40 20.85 -9.77
C LEU A 39 -0.35 21.77 -10.38
N LEU A 40 -0.71 23.00 -10.75
CA LEU A 40 0.22 24.02 -11.23
C LEU A 40 1.27 24.40 -10.16
N TYR A 41 0.83 24.61 -8.92
CA TYR A 41 1.73 24.85 -7.79
C TYR A 41 2.74 23.72 -7.59
N LEU A 42 2.30 22.46 -7.63
CA LEU A 42 3.21 21.31 -7.55
C LEU A 42 4.16 21.23 -8.74
N LYS A 43 3.69 21.57 -9.94
CA LYS A 43 4.52 21.60 -11.16
C LYS A 43 5.63 22.64 -11.01
N GLY A 44 5.32 23.84 -10.52
CA GLY A 44 6.32 24.88 -10.22
C GLY A 44 7.30 24.48 -9.12
N LEU A 45 6.80 23.91 -8.01
CA LEU A 45 7.67 23.41 -6.93
C LEU A 45 8.62 22.30 -7.40
N LYS A 46 8.18 21.47 -8.35
CA LYS A 46 9.00 20.44 -8.97
C LYS A 46 10.07 21.04 -9.88
N GLN A 47 9.71 22.01 -10.71
CA GLN A 47 10.65 22.70 -11.62
C GLN A 47 11.74 23.46 -10.85
N THR A 48 11.40 24.03 -9.70
CA THR A 48 12.32 24.77 -8.82
C THR A 48 13.04 23.88 -7.80
N GLU A 49 12.83 22.55 -7.85
CA GLU A 49 13.38 21.57 -6.90
C GLU A 49 13.20 21.96 -5.42
N SER A 50 12.04 22.56 -5.09
CA SER A 50 11.78 23.05 -3.74
C SER A 50 11.72 21.92 -2.71
N ILE A 51 12.36 22.14 -1.54
CA ILE A 51 12.29 21.23 -0.38
C ILE A 51 10.86 20.96 0.09
N HIS A 52 9.93 21.87 -0.20
CA HIS A 52 8.53 21.74 0.21
C HIS A 52 7.73 20.82 -0.71
N TYR A 53 8.25 20.46 -1.89
CA TYR A 53 7.58 19.64 -2.89
C TYR A 53 7.04 18.32 -2.30
N ALA A 54 7.87 17.57 -1.58
CA ALA A 54 7.46 16.27 -1.03
C ALA A 54 6.30 16.36 -0.02
N ARG A 55 6.26 17.43 0.78
CA ARG A 55 5.19 17.69 1.73
C ARG A 55 3.90 18.08 1.01
N GLU A 56 4.01 19.00 0.05
CA GLU A 56 2.86 19.51 -0.69
C GLU A 56 2.26 18.45 -1.63
N LEU A 57 3.09 17.55 -2.18
CA LEU A 57 2.63 16.40 -2.98
C LEU A 57 1.69 15.48 -2.18
N LYS A 58 2.06 15.17 -0.93
CA LYS A 58 1.22 14.34 -0.05
C LYS A 58 -0.09 15.02 0.29
N LYS A 59 -0.05 16.33 0.58
CA LYS A 59 -1.26 17.11 0.83
C LYS A 59 -2.16 17.08 -0.41
N ALA A 60 -1.59 17.31 -1.58
CA ALA A 60 -2.38 17.38 -2.81
C ALA A 60 -3.07 16.08 -3.20
N ALA A 61 -2.47 14.93 -2.87
CA ALA A 61 -3.11 13.63 -3.06
C ALA A 61 -4.46 13.49 -2.34
N VAL A 62 -4.70 14.28 -1.28
CA VAL A 62 -5.98 14.31 -0.54
C VAL A 62 -7.03 15.16 -1.26
N TYR A 63 -6.60 16.22 -1.93
CA TYR A 63 -7.51 17.21 -2.54
C TYR A 63 -7.79 16.96 -4.02
N VAL A 64 -6.92 16.24 -4.73
CA VAL A 64 -7.10 15.93 -6.15
C VAL A 64 -7.95 14.66 -6.31
N ASN A 65 -8.94 14.72 -7.19
CA ASN A 65 -9.89 13.63 -7.44
C ASN A 65 -9.23 12.31 -7.91
N SER A 66 -8.10 12.40 -8.63
CA SER A 66 -7.38 11.23 -9.14
C SER A 66 -5.87 11.40 -8.94
N PRO A 67 -5.25 10.62 -8.03
CA PRO A 67 -3.79 10.59 -7.87
C PRO A 67 -3.06 10.19 -9.15
N ARG A 68 -3.73 9.42 -10.01
CA ARG A 68 -3.20 9.00 -11.30
C ARG A 68 -3.11 10.17 -12.28
N GLN A 69 -4.17 10.97 -12.40
CA GLN A 69 -4.15 12.16 -13.26
C GLN A 69 -3.13 13.18 -12.76
N MET A 70 -3.00 13.35 -11.44
CA MET A 70 -1.93 14.15 -10.84
C MET A 70 -0.54 13.67 -11.25
N TYR A 71 -0.29 12.35 -11.13
CA TYR A 71 0.99 11.76 -11.49
C TYR A 71 1.30 11.90 -12.98
N GLU A 72 0.33 11.60 -13.85
CA GLU A 72 0.43 11.75 -15.30
C GLU A 72 0.75 13.21 -15.67
N PHE A 73 0.06 14.18 -15.07
CA PHE A 73 0.32 15.60 -15.27
C PHE A 73 1.72 16.04 -14.80
N LEU A 74 2.17 15.56 -13.63
CA LEU A 74 3.49 15.92 -13.10
C LEU A 74 4.65 15.24 -13.85
N GLN A 75 4.38 14.18 -14.63
CA GLN A 75 5.37 13.37 -15.30
C GLN A 75 5.28 13.43 -16.82
N GLU A 76 4.92 14.57 -17.42
CA GLU A 76 4.66 14.78 -18.86
C GLU A 76 5.59 14.06 -19.90
N HIS A 77 6.78 13.54 -19.54
CA HIS A 77 7.59 12.64 -20.36
C HIS A 77 8.24 11.44 -19.65
N ALA A 78 7.89 11.13 -18.40
CA ALA A 78 8.34 9.88 -17.83
C ALA A 78 7.52 8.78 -18.50
N SER A 79 8.15 8.04 -19.42
CA SER A 79 7.73 6.70 -19.81
C SER A 79 7.26 6.03 -18.52
N VAL A 80 5.95 5.92 -18.35
CA VAL A 80 5.39 5.16 -17.24
C VAL A 80 5.94 3.78 -17.54
N GLU A 81 7.03 3.38 -16.88
CA GLU A 81 7.26 1.97 -16.64
C GLU A 81 5.94 1.57 -16.05
N LYS A 82 5.12 0.90 -16.88
CA LYS A 82 3.82 0.43 -16.51
C LYS A 82 4.14 -0.34 -15.24
N VAL A 83 3.82 0.23 -14.08
CA VAL A 83 3.74 -0.55 -12.86
C VAL A 83 2.90 -1.69 -13.35
N ARG A 84 3.50 -2.89 -13.42
CA ARG A 84 2.79 -4.08 -13.84
C ARG A 84 1.80 -4.27 -12.70
N VAL A 85 0.68 -3.55 -12.76
CA VAL A 85 -0.58 -4.02 -12.24
C VAL A 85 -0.68 -5.33 -12.97
N ARG A 86 -0.34 -6.41 -12.26
CA ARG A 86 -0.60 -7.75 -12.74
C ARG A 86 -2.11 -7.72 -12.95
N LYS A 87 -2.54 -7.42 -14.18
CA LYS A 87 -3.91 -7.72 -14.58
C LYS A 87 -4.02 -9.20 -14.25
N PRO A 88 -4.91 -9.62 -13.35
CA PRO A 88 -5.13 -11.03 -13.15
C PRO A 88 -5.52 -11.58 -14.52
N LYS A 89 -4.58 -12.30 -15.15
CA LYS A 89 -4.88 -13.07 -16.35
C LYS A 89 -5.78 -14.17 -15.83
N HIS A 90 -7.05 -14.09 -16.18
CA HIS A 90 -8.20 -14.75 -15.56
C HIS A 90 -8.79 -14.01 -14.36
N SER A 91 -9.75 -13.12 -14.64
CA SER A 91 -10.99 -13.06 -13.86
C SER A 91 -11.88 -14.26 -14.21
N ALA A 92 -11.31 -15.48 -14.18
CA ALA A 92 -12.15 -16.65 -14.07
C ALA A 92 -12.49 -16.71 -12.59
N ASP A 93 -13.64 -16.14 -12.28
CA ASP A 93 -14.31 -16.29 -11.00
C ASP A 93 -14.07 -17.72 -10.50
N TYR A 94 -13.68 -17.89 -9.24
CA TYR A 94 -13.37 -19.21 -8.67
C TYR A 94 -14.51 -20.22 -8.97
N PHE A 95 -15.74 -19.73 -9.00
CA PHE A 95 -16.94 -20.45 -9.39
C PHE A 95 -17.00 -20.85 -10.87
N GLY A 96 -16.53 -20.02 -11.80
CA GLY A 96 -16.51 -20.35 -13.24
C GLY A 96 -15.51 -21.45 -13.61
N MET A 97 -14.36 -21.51 -12.92
CA MET A 97 -13.43 -22.64 -13.08
C MET A 97 -14.02 -23.95 -12.54
N LEU A 98 -14.74 -23.90 -11.41
CA LEU A 98 -15.42 -25.07 -10.85
C LEU A 98 -16.50 -25.62 -11.80
N GLU A 99 -17.19 -24.74 -12.52
CA GLU A 99 -18.24 -25.11 -13.45
C GLU A 99 -17.66 -25.74 -14.74
N GLN A 100 -16.53 -25.22 -15.23
CA GLN A 100 -15.78 -25.84 -16.33
C GLN A 100 -15.23 -27.22 -15.96
N LEU A 101 -14.73 -27.39 -14.73
CA LEU A 101 -14.26 -28.68 -14.21
C LEU A 101 -15.38 -29.70 -14.04
N LYS A 102 -16.60 -29.25 -13.74
CA LYS A 102 -17.79 -30.10 -13.67
C LYS A 102 -18.24 -30.56 -15.06
N ASN A 103 -18.08 -29.69 -16.06
CA ASN A 103 -18.51 -29.96 -17.44
C ASN A 103 -17.47 -30.76 -18.24
N SER A 104 -16.18 -30.76 -17.85
CA SER A 104 -15.10 -31.37 -18.63
C SER A 104 -14.98 -32.89 -18.51
N GLY A 105 -15.87 -33.58 -17.78
CA GLY A 105 -16.07 -35.04 -17.82
C GLY A 105 -14.89 -35.95 -17.41
N ASN A 106 -13.68 -35.41 -17.27
CA ASN A 106 -12.46 -36.19 -17.09
C ASN A 106 -12.00 -36.11 -15.63
N GLU A 107 -12.11 -37.24 -14.95
CA GLU A 107 -11.37 -37.64 -13.73
C GLU A 107 -11.18 -36.56 -12.65
N THR A 108 -12.19 -35.74 -12.42
CA THR A 108 -12.27 -34.83 -11.27
C THR A 108 -12.83 -35.52 -10.01
N GLY A 109 -13.08 -36.84 -10.09
CA GLY A 109 -13.64 -37.64 -8.99
C GLY A 109 -12.81 -37.53 -7.72
N GLU A 110 -11.47 -37.58 -7.82
CA GLU A 110 -10.59 -37.51 -6.65
C GLU A 110 -10.62 -36.11 -5.98
N LEU A 111 -10.59 -35.04 -6.78
CA LEU A 111 -10.66 -33.66 -6.29
C LEU A 111 -12.04 -33.34 -5.71
N GLN A 112 -13.12 -33.82 -6.32
CA GLN A 112 -14.48 -33.69 -5.78
C GLN A 112 -14.65 -34.50 -4.49
N GLN A 113 -14.12 -35.73 -4.43
CA GLN A 113 -14.14 -36.55 -3.23
C GLN A 113 -13.33 -35.93 -2.09
N LEU A 114 -12.16 -35.34 -2.40
CA LEU A 114 -11.36 -34.62 -1.42
C LEU A 114 -12.08 -33.36 -0.93
N ALA A 115 -12.69 -32.58 -1.84
CA ALA A 115 -13.49 -31.42 -1.47
C ALA A 115 -14.70 -31.79 -0.60
N LEU A 116 -15.37 -32.91 -0.92
CA LEU A 116 -16.49 -33.43 -0.14
C LEU A 116 -16.04 -33.90 1.25
N LYS A 117 -14.92 -34.63 1.34
CA LYS A 117 -14.31 -35.03 2.63
C LYS A 117 -13.92 -33.82 3.48
N LEU A 118 -13.32 -32.78 2.88
CA LEU A 118 -12.95 -31.55 3.58
C LEU A 118 -14.19 -30.76 4.04
N LYS A 119 -15.26 -30.74 3.23
CA LYS A 119 -16.53 -30.13 3.60
C LYS A 119 -17.22 -30.88 4.74
N GLN A 120 -17.30 -32.20 4.65
CA GLN A 120 -17.84 -33.06 5.71
C GLN A 120 -17.00 -32.98 6.99
N ALA A 121 -15.67 -32.90 6.89
CA ALA A 121 -14.80 -32.66 8.04
C ALA A 121 -15.08 -31.30 8.69
N ARG A 122 -15.34 -30.25 7.89
CA ARG A 122 -15.78 -28.94 8.38
C ARG A 122 -17.18 -28.94 9.00
N GLU A 123 -18.12 -29.69 8.44
CA GLU A 123 -19.50 -29.80 8.92
C GLU A 123 -19.61 -30.65 10.20
N ASN A 124 -18.83 -31.73 10.30
CA ASN A 124 -18.71 -32.53 11.52
C ASN A 124 -18.00 -31.77 12.65
N LEU A 125 -17.27 -30.70 12.31
CA LEU A 125 -16.77 -29.71 13.25
C LEU A 125 -17.81 -28.62 13.60
N GLN A 126 -19.05 -28.67 13.06
CA GLN A 126 -20.19 -27.74 13.29
C GLN A 126 -19.76 -26.29 13.64
N ALA A 127 -19.34 -25.44 12.70
CA ALA A 127 -20.13 -24.74 11.67
C ALA A 127 -21.13 -23.67 12.18
N GLU A 128 -20.74 -22.40 12.00
CA GLU A 128 -21.52 -21.34 11.34
C GLU A 128 -20.51 -20.55 10.49
N PRO A 129 -20.86 -20.08 9.27
CA PRO A 129 -20.08 -19.09 8.56
C PRO A 129 -20.34 -17.76 9.27
N VAL A 130 -19.65 -17.53 10.38
CA VAL A 130 -19.70 -16.22 11.03
C VAL A 130 -19.17 -15.24 9.99
N VAL A 131 -20.06 -14.39 9.46
CA VAL A 131 -19.75 -13.04 8.99
C VAL A 131 -18.89 -12.45 10.10
N ALA A 132 -17.58 -12.61 10.01
CA ALA A 132 -16.72 -12.29 11.14
C ALA A 132 -16.92 -10.80 11.41
N PRO A 133 -17.49 -10.43 12.58
CA PRO A 133 -17.35 -9.08 13.07
C PRO A 133 -15.86 -8.80 13.05
N VAL A 134 -15.47 -7.56 12.81
CA VAL A 134 -14.10 -7.10 13.08
C VAL A 134 -13.78 -7.53 14.52
N GLN A 135 -13.08 -8.67 14.66
CA GLN A 135 -12.70 -9.19 15.96
C GLN A 135 -11.75 -8.14 16.51
N LYS A 136 -12.18 -7.49 17.61
CA LYS A 136 -11.26 -6.71 18.44
C LYS A 136 -10.03 -7.59 18.71
N PRO A 137 -8.82 -7.01 18.66
CA PRO A 137 -7.59 -7.78 18.78
C PRO A 137 -7.69 -8.68 20.00
N ASN A 138 -7.57 -9.98 19.79
CA ASN A 138 -7.69 -10.99 20.84
C ASN A 138 -6.68 -10.62 21.95
N ASP A 139 -7.06 -10.64 23.24
CA ASP A 139 -6.26 -10.04 24.32
C ASP A 139 -4.80 -10.55 24.36
N GLN A 140 -4.61 -11.83 23.99
CA GLN A 140 -3.29 -12.46 23.84
C GLN A 140 -2.45 -11.86 22.70
N GLN A 141 -3.05 -11.41 21.59
CA GLN A 141 -2.33 -10.78 20.48
C GLN A 141 -1.82 -9.39 20.84
N SER A 142 -2.59 -8.64 21.62
CA SER A 142 -2.18 -7.33 22.12
C SER A 142 -1.01 -7.48 23.09
N GLN A 143 -1.07 -8.47 23.99
CA GLN A 143 0.02 -8.80 24.91
C GLN A 143 1.31 -9.20 24.17
N LEU A 144 1.23 -10.13 23.22
CA LEU A 144 2.40 -10.56 22.43
C LEU A 144 3.00 -9.40 21.60
N GLN A 145 2.19 -8.47 21.10
CA GLN A 145 2.71 -7.29 20.39
C GLN A 145 3.41 -6.30 21.33
N GLU A 146 2.92 -6.15 22.55
CA GLU A 146 3.57 -5.34 23.59
C GLU A 146 4.89 -5.95 24.06
N GLU A 147 4.95 -7.29 24.17
CA GLU A 147 6.18 -8.03 24.45
C GLU A 147 7.22 -7.84 23.34
N VAL A 148 6.84 -7.93 22.06
CA VAL A 148 7.72 -7.62 20.93
C VAL A 148 8.29 -6.20 21.04
N ARG A 149 7.45 -5.21 21.36
CA ARG A 149 7.89 -3.82 21.55
C ARG A 149 8.86 -3.68 22.72
N SER A 150 8.65 -4.41 23.82
CA SER A 150 9.56 -4.45 24.96
C SER A 150 10.91 -5.07 24.59
N CYS A 151 10.92 -6.20 23.88
CA CYS A 151 12.14 -6.87 23.42
C CYS A 151 12.97 -5.99 22.46
N ILE A 152 12.32 -5.26 21.55
CA ILE A 152 12.99 -4.31 20.65
C ILE A 152 13.68 -3.19 21.43
N LYS A 153 13.02 -2.62 22.45
CA LYS A 153 13.61 -1.59 23.32
C LYS A 153 14.81 -2.13 24.11
N GLN A 154 14.73 -3.38 24.55
CA GLN A 154 15.80 -4.08 25.26
C GLN A 154 16.92 -4.59 24.33
N LYS A 155 16.86 -4.33 23.02
CA LYS A 155 17.80 -4.82 21.99
C LYS A 155 17.88 -6.36 21.90
N ARG A 156 16.89 -7.07 22.43
CA ARG A 156 16.75 -8.54 22.37
C ARG A 156 16.00 -8.95 21.11
N TYR A 157 16.69 -8.87 19.98
CA TYR A 157 16.07 -9.04 18.67
C TYR A 157 15.73 -10.49 18.33
N ALA A 158 16.52 -11.46 18.82
CA ALA A 158 16.24 -12.89 18.62
C ALA A 158 14.87 -13.28 19.20
N ASP A 159 14.61 -12.89 20.45
CA ASP A 159 13.35 -13.18 21.14
C ASP A 159 12.16 -12.45 20.47
N ALA A 160 12.38 -11.23 19.98
CA ALA A 160 11.37 -10.49 19.23
C ALA A 160 10.99 -11.18 17.91
N ILE A 161 11.96 -11.79 17.22
CA ILE A 161 11.73 -12.54 15.98
C ILE A 161 10.90 -13.80 16.25
N GLU A 162 11.19 -14.53 17.33
CA GLU A 162 10.44 -15.74 17.69
C GLU A 162 8.97 -15.45 17.97
N ILE A 163 8.68 -14.40 18.76
CA ILE A 163 7.30 -13.98 19.03
C ILE A 163 6.59 -13.52 17.74
N LEU A 164 7.31 -12.85 16.83
CA LEU A 164 6.76 -12.47 15.51
C LEU A 164 6.45 -13.69 14.63
N HIS A 165 7.26 -14.75 14.68
CA HIS A 165 6.96 -16.02 14.00
C HIS A 165 5.69 -16.67 14.56
N GLN A 166 5.51 -16.67 15.89
CA GLN A 166 4.29 -17.18 16.53
C GLN A 166 3.06 -16.37 16.10
N LEU A 167 3.17 -15.04 16.07
CA LEU A 167 2.10 -14.17 15.59
C LEU A 167 1.75 -14.38 14.11
N ASN A 168 2.75 -14.71 13.28
CA ASN A 168 2.58 -15.01 11.87
C ASN A 168 1.82 -16.33 11.64
N LEU A 169 2.19 -17.39 12.35
CA LEU A 169 1.51 -18.70 12.29
C LEU A 169 0.01 -18.58 12.64
N ASN A 170 -0.32 -17.72 13.60
CA ASN A 170 -1.69 -17.48 14.04
C ASN A 170 -2.49 -16.53 13.12
N ASN A 171 -1.83 -15.83 12.17
CA ASN A 171 -2.47 -14.80 11.34
C ASN A 171 -2.00 -14.83 9.87
N PRO A 172 -2.46 -15.80 9.06
CA PRO A 172 -2.07 -15.90 7.65
C PRO A 172 -2.42 -14.65 6.83
N LYS A 173 -3.48 -13.91 7.23
CA LYS A 173 -3.90 -12.64 6.60
C LYS A 173 -2.89 -11.49 6.76
N LYS A 174 -2.04 -11.51 7.80
CA LYS A 174 -1.03 -10.47 8.09
C LYS A 174 0.41 -10.97 7.88
N SER A 175 0.59 -12.13 7.26
CA SER A 175 1.89 -12.79 7.11
C SER A 175 2.96 -11.93 6.44
N ALA A 176 2.59 -11.13 5.44
CA ALA A 176 3.50 -10.21 4.76
C ALA A 176 4.10 -9.15 5.71
N TYR A 177 3.29 -8.54 6.57
CA TYR A 177 3.72 -7.50 7.50
C TYR A 177 4.72 -8.04 8.54
N PHE A 178 4.43 -9.22 9.10
CA PHE A 178 5.32 -9.85 10.07
C PHE A 178 6.63 -10.32 9.42
N ALA A 179 6.57 -10.82 8.17
CA ALA A 179 7.76 -11.19 7.41
C ALA A 179 8.71 -10.00 7.21
N ASP A 180 8.19 -8.82 6.89
CA ASP A 180 9.01 -7.61 6.73
C ASP A 180 9.64 -7.15 8.05
N GLN A 181 8.90 -7.24 9.17
CA GLN A 181 9.44 -6.93 10.50
C GLN A 181 10.57 -7.89 10.92
N ILE A 182 10.40 -9.18 10.65
CA ILE A 182 11.42 -10.19 10.93
C ILE A 182 12.69 -9.89 10.12
N ARG A 183 12.56 -9.61 8.81
CA ARG A 183 13.71 -9.25 7.95
C ARG A 183 14.43 -8.00 8.44
N PHE A 184 13.67 -7.00 8.89
CA PHE A 184 14.25 -5.78 9.45
C PHE A 184 15.07 -6.09 10.72
N LEU A 185 14.51 -6.86 11.66
CA LEU A 185 15.21 -7.21 12.89
C LEU A 185 16.44 -8.09 12.66
N GLN A 186 16.37 -9.03 11.71
CA GLN A 186 17.53 -9.83 11.27
C GLN A 186 18.65 -8.94 10.74
N LYS A 187 18.32 -7.96 9.87
CA LYS A 187 19.30 -7.01 9.35
C LYS A 187 19.90 -6.12 10.45
N VAL A 188 19.11 -5.74 11.46
CA VAL A 188 19.61 -4.98 12.63
C VAL A 188 20.55 -5.83 13.48
N MET A 189 20.31 -7.14 13.62
CA MET A 189 21.22 -8.06 14.28
C MET A 189 22.53 -8.21 13.52
N GLU A 190 22.47 -8.40 12.19
CA GLU A 190 23.64 -8.51 11.32
C GLU A 190 24.50 -7.24 11.38
N ASN A 191 23.90 -6.05 11.29
CA ASN A 191 24.63 -4.78 11.35
C ASN A 191 25.25 -4.49 12.72
N LYS A 192 24.65 -4.95 13.83
CA LYS A 192 25.24 -4.82 15.17
C LYS A 192 26.41 -5.77 15.42
N GLY A 193 26.55 -6.82 14.61
CA GLY A 193 27.70 -7.72 14.62
C GLY A 193 28.95 -7.16 13.96
N ASN A 194 28.88 -5.99 13.30
CA ASN A 194 30.02 -5.39 12.60
C ASN A 194 30.33 -3.98 13.16
N PRO A 195 31.19 -3.85 14.20
CA PRO A 195 31.48 -2.57 14.85
C PRO A 195 32.51 -1.69 14.12
N MET A 196 32.63 -1.75 12.79
CA MET A 196 33.54 -0.88 12.05
C MET A 196 32.88 -0.34 10.78
N GLU A 197 33.05 0.97 10.57
CA GLU A 197 32.55 1.80 9.45
C GLU A 197 31.17 2.46 9.66
N ASN A 198 31.19 3.52 10.47
CA ASN A 198 30.68 4.82 10.03
C ASN A 198 31.35 5.89 10.92
N LYS A 199 32.49 6.40 10.46
CA LYS A 199 33.02 7.72 10.82
C LYS A 199 32.61 8.69 9.72
#